data_AF-A0A547Q695-F1
#
_entry.id   AF-A0A547Q695-F1
#
_cell.length_a   1.000
_cell.length_b   1.000
_cell.length_c   1.000
_cell.angle_alpha   90.00
_cell.angle_beta   90.00
_cell.angle_gamma   90.00
#
_symmetry.space_group_name_H-M   'P 1'
#
loop_
_entity.id
_entity.type
_entity.pdbx_description
1 polymer ?
#
loop_
_entity_poly.entity_id
_entity_poly.type
_entity_poly.pdbx_seq_one_letter_code
_entity_poly.pdbx_strand_id
1 'polypeptide(L)'
;MTFTPDQVALLDANRDHVEAIRLFELEFASASYRLAESTAPVVAGGHTWQPVGDWIEAAPVTSSDPLKVRQAEYVVGSFTDTLIHDAFHNRAEWYQADVRQYMLLRLDGVSVGAPVLLHRGRIMDVEPSRSFDQERIVIRAEPLLAERNWTPLGRYTDRDQKARSAGDRGCEYVGQMQDKVITGWLKA
;
A
#
# COMPACT_ATOMS: atom_id res chain seq x y z
N MET A 1 9.80 6.43 -15.10
CA MET A 1 10.65 5.25 -15.33
C MET A 1 10.60 4.94 -16.80
N THR A 2 11.75 4.96 -17.47
CA THR A 2 11.82 4.70 -18.90
C THR A 2 12.98 3.75 -19.11
N PHE A 3 12.71 2.55 -19.64
CA PHE A 3 13.77 1.65 -20.11
C PHE A 3 14.62 2.41 -21.13
N THR A 4 15.92 2.20 -21.09
CA THR A 4 16.81 2.76 -22.13
C THR A 4 16.50 2.11 -23.48
N PRO A 5 16.72 2.80 -24.61
CA PRO A 5 16.53 2.22 -25.94
C PRO A 5 17.26 0.87 -26.10
N ASP A 6 18.46 0.75 -25.55
CA ASP A 6 19.25 -0.49 -25.60
C ASP A 6 18.60 -1.63 -24.81
N GLN A 7 18.00 -1.34 -23.66
CA GLN A 7 17.24 -2.33 -22.88
C GLN A 7 15.98 -2.77 -23.62
N VAL A 8 15.29 -1.85 -24.30
CA VAL A 8 14.11 -2.20 -25.11
C VAL A 8 14.52 -3.10 -26.28
N ALA A 9 15.57 -2.73 -27.01
CA ALA A 9 16.10 -3.54 -28.12
C ALA A 9 16.55 -4.93 -27.64
N LEU A 10 17.19 -5.02 -26.47
CA LEU A 10 17.57 -6.30 -25.85
C LEU A 10 16.35 -7.16 -25.54
N LEU A 11 15.30 -6.58 -24.95
CA LEU A 11 14.07 -7.31 -24.62
C LEU A 11 13.32 -7.76 -25.88
N ASP A 12 13.23 -6.89 -26.90
CA ASP A 12 12.58 -7.21 -28.18
C ASP A 12 13.29 -8.33 -28.93
N ALA A 13 14.63 -8.30 -28.96
CA ALA A 13 15.44 -9.33 -29.61
C ALA A 13 15.34 -10.70 -28.92
N ASN A 14 15.02 -10.73 -27.62
CA ASN A 14 14.97 -11.95 -26.80
C ASN A 14 13.56 -12.24 -26.27
N ARG A 15 12.52 -11.77 -26.95
CA ARG A 15 11.10 -11.83 -26.54
C ARG A 15 10.63 -13.16 -25.96
N ASP A 16 11.16 -14.28 -26.45
CA ASP A 16 10.72 -15.62 -26.07
C ASP A 16 11.43 -16.15 -24.80
N HIS A 17 12.43 -15.40 -24.31
CA HIS A 17 13.28 -15.74 -23.15
C HIS A 17 13.14 -14.73 -22.00
N VAL A 18 12.32 -13.68 -22.18
CA VAL A 18 12.10 -12.67 -21.14
C VAL A 18 11.21 -13.25 -20.06
N GLU A 19 11.71 -13.27 -18.84
CA GLU A 19 10.97 -13.65 -17.63
C GLU A 19 10.49 -12.39 -16.92
N ALA A 20 9.23 -12.38 -16.49
CA ALA A 20 8.70 -11.33 -15.62
C ALA A 20 8.41 -11.93 -14.23
N ILE A 21 9.04 -11.36 -13.21
CA ILE A 21 8.79 -11.76 -11.81
C ILE A 21 8.19 -10.60 -11.02
N ARG A 22 7.35 -10.91 -10.03
CA ARG A 22 6.81 -9.91 -9.11
C ARG A 22 7.75 -9.72 -7.92
N LEU A 23 7.88 -8.49 -7.48
CA LEU A 23 8.55 -8.13 -6.23
C LEU A 23 7.54 -7.44 -5.30
N PHE A 24 7.66 -7.69 -4.00
CA PHE A 24 6.77 -7.16 -2.97
C PHE A 24 7.59 -6.47 -1.89
N GLU A 25 7.22 -5.23 -1.57
CA GLU A 25 7.75 -4.48 -0.44
C GLU A 25 6.62 -4.19 0.54
N LEU A 26 6.79 -4.62 1.78
CA LEU A 26 5.85 -4.46 2.89
C LEU A 26 6.54 -3.69 4.01
N GLU A 27 5.95 -2.58 4.45
CA GLU A 27 6.51 -1.71 5.49
C GLU A 27 5.57 -1.69 6.71
N PHE A 28 5.71 -2.68 7.59
CA PHE A 28 5.03 -2.71 8.89
C PHE A 28 5.72 -1.78 9.89
N ALA A 29 5.08 -1.49 11.02
CA ALA A 29 5.61 -0.58 12.03
C ALA A 29 6.93 -1.07 12.65
N SER A 30 7.09 -2.38 12.86
CA SER A 30 8.27 -2.99 13.46
C SER A 30 9.29 -3.52 12.46
N ALA A 31 8.88 -3.79 11.21
CA ALA A 31 9.72 -4.47 10.23
C ALA A 31 9.35 -4.12 8.77
N SER A 32 10.34 -4.22 7.89
CA SER A 32 10.12 -4.11 6.44
C SER A 32 10.61 -5.35 5.72
N TYR A 33 9.79 -5.87 4.81
CA TYR A 33 10.08 -7.07 4.05
C TYR A 33 10.19 -6.74 2.56
N ARG A 34 11.19 -7.32 1.90
CA ARG A 34 11.39 -7.26 0.46
C ARG A 34 11.45 -8.68 -0.09
N LEU A 35 10.44 -9.05 -0.85
CA LEU A 35 10.20 -10.41 -1.32
C LEU A 35 10.18 -10.44 -2.84
N ALA A 36 10.63 -11.54 -3.43
CA ALA A 36 10.64 -11.78 -4.86
C ALA A 36 10.04 -13.16 -5.17
N GLU A 37 9.25 -13.23 -6.24
CA GLU A 37 8.83 -14.52 -6.82
C GLU A 37 10.01 -15.20 -7.52
N SER A 38 10.92 -15.71 -6.70
CA SER A 38 12.12 -16.41 -7.11
C SER A 38 12.47 -17.48 -6.08
N THR A 39 13.28 -18.44 -6.50
CA THR A 39 13.82 -19.49 -5.62
C THR A 39 15.11 -19.05 -4.91
N ALA A 40 15.76 -18.00 -5.39
CA ALA A 40 17.00 -17.45 -4.84
C ALA A 40 16.90 -15.91 -4.71
N PRO A 41 17.67 -15.28 -3.79
CA PRO A 41 17.65 -13.84 -3.62
C PRO A 41 17.94 -13.09 -4.92
N VAL A 42 17.23 -11.98 -5.16
CA VAL A 42 17.35 -11.15 -6.37
C VAL A 42 17.92 -9.80 -5.99
N VAL A 43 18.90 -9.30 -6.73
CA VAL A 43 19.45 -7.95 -6.54
C VAL A 43 18.93 -7.06 -7.66
N ALA A 44 18.10 -6.08 -7.33
CA ALA A 44 17.50 -5.17 -8.29
C ALA A 44 17.13 -3.83 -7.65
N GLY A 45 17.28 -2.74 -8.40
CA GLY A 45 16.93 -1.39 -7.92
C GLY A 45 17.72 -0.92 -6.69
N GLY A 46 18.93 -1.46 -6.47
CA GLY A 46 19.75 -1.17 -5.29
C GLY A 46 19.37 -1.95 -4.02
N HIS A 47 18.42 -2.88 -4.11
CA HIS A 47 17.96 -3.69 -2.98
C HIS A 47 18.17 -5.19 -3.24
N THR A 48 18.31 -5.95 -2.15
CA THR A 48 18.26 -7.41 -2.14
C THR A 48 16.86 -7.85 -1.73
N TRP A 49 16.21 -8.63 -2.60
CA TRP A 49 14.88 -9.17 -2.44
C TRP A 49 15.00 -10.65 -2.09
N GLN A 50 14.37 -11.06 -0.99
CA GLN A 50 14.41 -12.44 -0.52
C GLN A 50 13.41 -13.30 -1.29
N PRO A 51 13.69 -14.60 -1.50
CA PRO A 51 12.71 -15.54 -2.03
C PRO A 51 11.41 -15.49 -1.25
N VAL A 52 10.30 -15.43 -1.96
CA VAL A 52 8.98 -15.35 -1.34
C VAL A 52 8.50 -16.70 -0.83
N GLY A 53 8.91 -17.83 -1.43
CA GLY A 53 8.41 -19.15 -1.07
C GLY A 53 6.87 -19.19 -1.07
N ASP A 54 6.27 -19.70 0.01
CA ASP A 54 4.82 -19.73 0.22
C ASP A 54 4.28 -18.48 0.96
N TRP A 55 5.09 -17.43 1.08
CA TRP A 55 4.83 -16.34 2.03
C TRP A 55 3.87 -15.28 1.49
N ILE A 56 3.85 -14.97 0.20
CA ILE A 56 2.85 -14.07 -0.38
C ILE A 56 2.41 -14.53 -1.77
N GLU A 57 1.12 -14.48 -2.01
CA GLU A 57 0.49 -14.70 -3.29
C GLU A 57 -0.39 -13.48 -3.59
N ALA A 58 -0.10 -12.78 -4.68
CA ALA A 58 -0.86 -11.60 -5.08
C ALA A 58 -1.92 -11.95 -6.11
N ALA A 59 -3.16 -11.51 -5.86
CA ALA A 59 -4.21 -11.53 -6.86
C ALA A 59 -3.85 -10.61 -8.05
N PRO A 60 -4.43 -10.83 -9.25
CA PRO A 60 -4.20 -9.95 -10.38
C PRO A 60 -4.58 -8.49 -10.07
N VAL A 61 -3.62 -7.57 -10.24
CA VAL A 61 -3.89 -6.13 -10.13
C VAL A 61 -4.70 -5.73 -11.37
N THR A 62 -5.93 -5.27 -11.16
CA THR A 62 -6.78 -4.78 -12.25
C THR A 62 -6.88 -3.26 -12.20
N SER A 63 -6.95 -2.62 -13.36
CA SER A 63 -7.16 -1.17 -13.44
C SER A 63 -8.49 -0.79 -12.78
N SER A 64 -8.44 0.13 -11.83
CA SER A 64 -9.64 0.72 -11.22
C SER A 64 -10.22 1.82 -12.12
N ASP A 65 -11.55 1.89 -12.17
CA ASP A 65 -12.24 3.09 -12.67
C ASP A 65 -11.89 4.28 -11.75
N PRO A 66 -11.70 5.51 -12.27
CA PRO A 66 -11.41 6.69 -11.46
C PRO A 66 -12.33 6.88 -10.25
N LEU A 67 -13.57 6.39 -10.28
CA LEU A 67 -14.55 6.54 -9.21
C LEU A 67 -14.71 5.29 -8.32
N LYS A 68 -14.24 4.12 -8.75
CA LYS A 68 -14.36 2.86 -8.00
C LYS A 68 -12.99 2.33 -7.61
N VAL A 69 -12.72 2.39 -6.32
CA VAL A 69 -11.52 1.80 -5.72
C VAL A 69 -11.60 0.28 -5.87
N ARG A 70 -10.56 -0.33 -6.43
CA ARG A 70 -10.34 -1.77 -6.37
C ARG A 70 -9.17 -2.03 -5.43
N GLN A 71 -9.42 -2.85 -4.42
CA GLN A 71 -8.40 -3.28 -3.47
C GLN A 71 -7.48 -4.32 -4.12
N ALA A 72 -6.20 -4.26 -3.78
CA ALA A 72 -5.28 -5.35 -4.07
C ALA A 72 -5.33 -6.35 -2.91
N GLU A 73 -5.49 -7.63 -3.24
CA GLU A 73 -5.49 -8.71 -2.27
C GLU A 73 -4.16 -9.46 -2.32
N TYR A 74 -3.57 -9.61 -1.15
CA TYR A 74 -2.35 -10.37 -0.92
C TYR A 74 -2.64 -11.48 0.07
N VAL A 75 -2.49 -12.73 -0.36
CA VAL A 75 -2.65 -13.90 0.50
C VAL A 75 -1.28 -14.24 1.06
N VAL A 76 -1.15 -14.21 2.38
CA VAL A 76 0.07 -14.59 3.07
C VAL A 76 -0.06 -16.03 3.57
N GLY A 77 0.91 -16.87 3.23
CA GLY A 77 0.95 -18.28 3.62
C GLY A 77 2.11 -18.60 4.58
N SER A 78 1.99 -19.72 5.29
CA SER A 78 2.99 -20.24 6.25
C SER A 78 3.44 -19.22 7.30
N PHE A 79 2.62 -19.06 8.34
CA PHE A 79 2.94 -18.18 9.46
C PHE A 79 3.85 -18.83 10.50
N THR A 80 4.59 -17.98 11.21
CA THR A 80 4.91 -18.21 12.61
C THR A 80 3.72 -17.77 13.47
N ASP A 81 3.41 -18.49 14.56
CA ASP A 81 2.27 -18.18 15.46
C ASP A 81 2.22 -16.70 15.90
N THR A 82 3.40 -16.07 16.02
CA THR A 82 3.55 -14.65 16.36
C THR A 82 2.97 -13.69 15.31
N LEU A 83 3.16 -13.97 14.02
CA LEU A 83 2.68 -13.08 12.96
C LEU A 83 1.16 -13.14 12.83
N ILE A 84 0.55 -14.31 13.04
CA ILE A 84 -0.92 -14.47 13.12
C ILE A 84 -1.46 -13.68 14.30
N HIS A 85 -0.85 -13.85 15.48
CA HIS A 85 -1.27 -13.14 16.67
C HIS A 85 -1.24 -11.63 16.48
N ASP A 86 -0.13 -11.10 15.94
CA ASP A 86 0.03 -9.66 15.73
C ASP A 86 -0.90 -9.13 14.63
N ALA A 87 -1.13 -9.91 13.57
CA ALA A 87 -2.11 -9.57 12.53
C ALA A 87 -3.51 -9.35 13.12
N PHE A 88 -3.96 -10.17 14.07
CA PHE A 88 -5.31 -10.05 14.63
C PHE A 88 -5.42 -9.16 15.87
N HIS A 89 -4.35 -9.02 16.65
CA HIS A 89 -4.41 -8.34 17.94
C HIS A 89 -3.62 -7.03 17.99
N ASN A 90 -2.75 -6.76 17.02
CA ASN A 90 -1.94 -5.55 16.99
C ASN A 90 -2.20 -4.74 15.71
N ARG A 91 -3.37 -4.10 15.65
CA ARG A 91 -3.75 -3.24 14.52
C ARG A 91 -2.75 -2.11 14.25
N ALA A 92 -2.06 -1.61 15.27
CA ALA A 92 -1.07 -0.55 15.10
C ALA A 92 0.16 -1.00 14.28
N GLU A 93 0.40 -2.32 14.19
CA GLU A 93 1.52 -2.88 13.44
C GLU A 93 1.34 -2.80 11.93
N TRP A 94 0.09 -2.96 11.46
CA TRP A 94 -0.22 -3.11 10.04
C TRP A 94 -1.15 -2.05 9.47
N TYR A 95 -1.98 -1.39 10.29
CA TYR A 95 -2.96 -0.45 9.76
C TYR A 95 -2.28 0.76 9.11
N GLN A 96 -2.62 1.02 7.85
CA GLN A 96 -1.99 2.02 6.99
C GLN A 96 -0.50 1.78 6.67
N ALA A 97 0.01 0.58 6.94
CA ALA A 97 1.32 0.15 6.44
C ALA A 97 1.37 0.21 4.91
N ASP A 98 2.51 0.63 4.35
CA ASP A 98 2.72 0.75 2.91
C ASP A 98 2.98 -0.64 2.30
N VAL A 99 2.28 -0.95 1.21
CA VAL A 99 2.50 -2.14 0.37
C VAL A 99 2.80 -1.69 -1.05
N ARG A 100 3.88 -2.21 -1.62
CA ARG A 100 4.28 -1.93 -2.99
C ARG A 100 4.54 -3.22 -3.74
N GLN A 101 4.00 -3.31 -4.94
CA GLN A 101 4.24 -4.41 -5.86
C GLN A 101 4.93 -3.88 -7.10
N TYR A 102 6.01 -4.55 -7.48
CA TYR A 102 6.80 -4.24 -8.66
C TYR A 102 6.82 -5.42 -9.62
N MET A 103 7.14 -5.12 -10.87
CA MET A 103 7.49 -6.10 -11.89
C MET A 103 8.95 -5.91 -12.27
N LEU A 104 9.70 -7.00 -12.30
CA LEU A 104 11.08 -7.03 -12.76
C LEU A 104 11.18 -7.93 -13.98
N LEU A 105 11.73 -7.38 -15.06
CA LEU A 105 12.07 -8.16 -16.25
C LEU A 105 13.46 -8.75 -16.10
N ARG A 106 13.62 -10.01 -16.51
CA ARG A 106 14.87 -10.75 -16.48
C ARG A 106 15.10 -11.43 -17.82
N LEU A 107 16.37 -11.60 -18.14
CA LEU A 107 16.83 -12.39 -19.27
C LEU A 107 17.88 -13.37 -18.75
N ASP A 108 17.63 -14.68 -18.92
CA ASP A 108 18.51 -15.76 -18.46
C ASP A 108 18.94 -15.60 -16.98
N GLY A 109 17.98 -15.21 -16.12
CA GLY A 109 18.23 -14.98 -14.70
C GLY A 109 18.91 -13.66 -14.35
N VAL A 110 19.23 -12.78 -15.31
CA VAL A 110 19.82 -11.46 -15.05
C VAL A 110 18.75 -10.37 -15.14
N SER A 111 18.72 -9.44 -14.18
CA SER A 111 17.79 -8.32 -14.16
C SER A 111 18.05 -7.34 -15.31
N VAL A 112 17.01 -7.01 -16.06
CA VAL A 112 17.05 -6.01 -17.13
C VAL A 112 16.41 -4.72 -16.61
N GLY A 113 17.25 -3.74 -16.27
CA GLY A 113 16.79 -2.43 -15.80
C GLY A 113 16.27 -2.44 -14.35
N ALA A 114 15.53 -1.38 -14.01
CA ALA A 114 14.97 -1.18 -12.68
C ALA A 114 13.56 -1.80 -12.57
N PRO A 115 13.15 -2.27 -11.37
CA PRO A 115 11.79 -2.75 -11.15
C PRO A 115 10.73 -1.67 -11.44
N VAL A 116 9.68 -2.04 -12.17
CA VAL A 116 8.56 -1.17 -12.51
C VAL A 116 7.47 -1.29 -11.45
N LEU A 117 7.06 -0.18 -10.83
CA LEU A 117 5.97 -0.17 -9.86
C LEU A 117 4.63 -0.48 -10.55
N LEU A 118 3.97 -1.56 -10.13
CA LEU A 118 2.64 -1.96 -10.60
C LEU A 118 1.52 -1.44 -9.69
N HIS A 119 1.72 -1.55 -8.38
CA HIS A 119 0.73 -1.15 -7.40
C HIS A 119 1.41 -0.55 -6.16
N ARG A 120 0.79 0.48 -5.60
CA ARG A 120 1.13 1.04 -4.29
C ARG A 120 -0.17 1.28 -3.53
N GLY A 121 -0.25 0.75 -2.33
CA GLY A 121 -1.40 0.90 -1.47
C GLY A 121 -1.05 0.86 0.01
N ARG A 122 -2.08 1.04 0.83
CA ARG A 122 -2.04 0.98 2.29
C ARG A 122 -2.88 -0.17 2.78
N ILE A 123 -2.37 -0.94 3.75
CA ILE A 123 -3.15 -2.02 4.36
C ILE A 123 -4.32 -1.43 5.15
N MET A 124 -5.54 -1.80 4.77
CA MET A 124 -6.75 -1.33 5.44
C MET A 124 -7.41 -2.41 6.27
N ASP A 125 -7.25 -3.67 5.85
CA ASP A 125 -7.92 -4.81 6.43
C ASP A 125 -7.07 -6.07 6.31
N VAL A 126 -7.21 -6.94 7.31
CA VAL A 126 -6.47 -8.18 7.46
C VAL A 126 -7.44 -9.24 8.00
N GLU A 127 -7.75 -10.22 7.16
CA GLU A 127 -8.76 -11.26 7.45
C GLU A 127 -8.12 -12.66 7.53
N PRO A 128 -8.60 -13.54 8.43
CA PRO A 128 -8.24 -14.95 8.38
C PRO A 128 -8.93 -15.62 7.18
N SER A 129 -8.17 -16.36 6.40
CA SER A 129 -8.70 -17.32 5.42
C SER A 129 -8.35 -18.72 5.89
N ARG A 130 -9.37 -19.46 6.34
CA ARG A 130 -9.21 -20.85 6.77
C ARG A 130 -9.65 -21.77 5.64
N SER A 131 -8.69 -22.54 5.12
CA SER A 131 -8.97 -23.76 4.37
C SER A 131 -8.87 -24.96 5.32
N PHE A 132 -9.46 -26.10 4.94
CA PHE A 132 -9.40 -27.34 5.73
C PHE A 132 -7.96 -27.80 6.03
N ASP A 133 -6.99 -27.43 5.18
CA ASP A 133 -5.60 -27.86 5.29
C ASP A 133 -4.60 -26.74 5.64
N GLN A 134 -4.99 -25.47 5.56
CA GLN A 134 -4.08 -24.33 5.73
C GLN A 134 -4.76 -23.10 6.34
N GLU A 135 -4.13 -22.52 7.36
CA GLU A 135 -4.47 -21.17 7.85
C GLU A 135 -3.68 -20.13 7.04
N ARG A 136 -4.40 -19.24 6.37
CA ARG A 136 -3.89 -18.14 5.55
C ARG A 136 -4.40 -16.81 6.09
N ILE A 137 -3.70 -15.71 5.81
CA ILE A 137 -4.20 -14.35 6.07
C ILE A 137 -4.33 -13.63 4.75
N VAL A 138 -5.44 -12.92 4.58
CA VAL A 138 -5.70 -12.08 3.42
C VAL A 138 -5.48 -10.64 3.86
N ILE A 139 -4.49 -10.00 3.27
CA ILE A 139 -4.19 -8.59 3.42
C ILE A 139 -4.87 -7.85 2.28
N ARG A 140 -5.76 -6.91 2.61
CA ARG A 140 -6.37 -6.01 1.63
C ARG A 140 -5.70 -4.65 1.71
N ALA A 141 -5.08 -4.27 0.61
CA ALA A 141 -4.46 -2.96 0.44
C ALA A 141 -5.29 -2.07 -0.47
N GLU A 142 -5.59 -0.86 -0.01
CA GLU A 142 -6.26 0.16 -0.81
C GLU A 142 -5.24 1.03 -1.55
N PRO A 143 -5.48 1.38 -2.82
CA PRO A 143 -4.61 2.29 -3.56
C PRO A 143 -4.68 3.70 -2.98
N LEU A 144 -3.67 4.53 -3.27
CA LEU A 144 -3.56 5.90 -2.76
C LEU A 144 -4.79 6.79 -3.03
N LEU A 145 -5.50 6.57 -4.14
CA LEU A 145 -6.69 7.35 -4.49
C LEU A 145 -7.94 6.94 -3.70
N ALA A 146 -7.89 5.88 -2.89
CA ALA A 146 -9.01 5.43 -2.08
C ALA A 146 -9.42 6.45 -1.02
N GLU A 147 -8.45 7.21 -0.49
CA GLU A 147 -8.68 8.25 0.51
C GLU A 147 -9.65 9.34 0.03
N ARG A 148 -9.76 9.56 -1.29
CA ARG A 148 -10.71 10.51 -1.87
C ARG A 148 -12.16 10.14 -1.56
N ASN A 149 -12.45 8.85 -1.43
CA ASN A 149 -13.79 8.35 -1.15
C ASN A 149 -14.08 8.28 0.36
N TRP A 150 -13.10 8.58 1.22
CA TRP A 150 -13.34 8.60 2.66
C TRP A 150 -14.26 9.76 3.03
N THR A 151 -15.22 9.46 3.89
CA THR A 151 -16.07 10.53 4.43
C THR A 151 -15.19 11.46 5.25
N PRO A 152 -15.21 12.78 5.02
CA PRO A 152 -14.51 13.71 5.88
C PRO A 152 -15.13 13.63 7.28
N LEU A 153 -14.45 12.96 8.21
CA LEU A 153 -14.91 12.77 9.59
C LEU A 153 -14.72 14.04 10.45
N GLY A 154 -14.41 15.16 9.82
CA GLY A 154 -14.23 16.45 10.48
C GLY A 154 -15.54 17.09 10.88
N ARG A 155 -15.59 17.53 12.14
CA ARG A 155 -16.61 18.44 12.67
C ARG A 155 -15.97 19.81 12.77
N TYR A 156 -16.62 20.86 12.28
CA TYR A 156 -16.13 22.24 12.45
C TYR A 156 -16.35 22.74 13.89
N THR A 157 -15.68 22.11 14.85
CA THR A 157 -15.76 22.38 16.29
C THR A 157 -14.35 22.59 16.85
N ASP A 158 -14.22 23.44 17.86
CA ASP A 158 -12.96 23.68 18.56
C ASP A 158 -12.28 22.38 19.04
N ARG A 159 -13.06 21.46 19.60
CA ARG A 159 -12.56 20.15 20.07
C ARG A 159 -11.95 19.32 18.94
N ASP A 160 -12.65 19.24 17.81
CA ASP A 160 -12.22 18.43 16.66
C ASP A 160 -11.00 19.05 15.97
N GLN A 161 -10.92 20.38 15.91
CA GLN A 161 -9.75 21.08 15.39
C GLN A 161 -8.51 20.88 16.28
N LYS A 162 -8.66 21.07 17.60
CA LYS A 162 -7.56 20.86 18.57
C LYS A 162 -7.05 19.43 18.60
N ALA A 163 -7.90 18.45 18.29
CA ALA A 163 -7.49 17.05 18.17
C ALA A 163 -6.55 16.80 16.97
N ARG A 164 -6.66 17.59 15.88
CA ARG A 164 -5.77 17.50 14.71
C ARG A 164 -4.54 18.41 14.82
N SER A 165 -4.73 19.60 15.39
CA SER A 165 -3.72 20.64 15.46
C SER A 165 -3.74 21.27 16.86
N ALA A 166 -2.90 20.75 17.75
CA ALA A 166 -2.81 21.25 19.11
C ALA A 166 -2.40 22.74 19.11
N GLY A 167 -3.27 23.61 19.64
CA GLY A 167 -3.05 25.06 19.73
C GLY A 167 -3.76 25.90 18.66
N ASP A 168 -4.39 25.27 17.68
CA ASP A 168 -5.23 25.95 16.70
C ASP A 168 -6.52 26.49 17.36
N ARG A 169 -6.89 27.72 17.02
CA ARG A 169 -8.03 28.47 17.57
C ARG A 169 -9.08 28.84 16.51
N GLY A 170 -8.92 28.37 15.27
CA GLY A 170 -9.81 28.77 14.16
C GLY A 170 -11.30 28.50 14.40
N CYS A 171 -11.64 27.45 15.16
CA CYS A 171 -13.00 27.04 15.50
C CYS A 171 -13.39 27.38 16.95
N GLU A 172 -12.57 28.13 17.69
CA GLU A 172 -12.79 28.46 19.11
C GLU A 172 -14.16 29.12 19.33
N TYR A 173 -14.56 30.00 18.41
CA TYR A 173 -15.78 30.79 18.53
C TYR A 173 -16.95 30.27 17.68
N VAL A 174 -16.78 29.18 16.92
CA VAL A 174 -17.81 28.69 15.97
C VAL A 174 -19.12 28.38 16.69
N GLY A 175 -19.06 27.73 17.86
CA GLY A 175 -20.26 27.45 18.66
C GLY A 175 -20.97 28.70 19.20
N GLN A 176 -20.29 29.84 19.28
CA GLN A 176 -20.88 31.11 19.71
C GLN A 176 -21.43 31.94 18.55
N MET A 177 -21.16 31.57 17.30
CA MET A 177 -21.56 32.37 16.13
C MET A 177 -23.03 32.20 15.76
N GLN A 178 -23.67 31.08 16.11
CA GLN A 178 -25.02 30.76 15.66
C GLN A 178 -26.07 31.83 16.01
N ASP A 179 -25.94 32.46 17.18
CA ASP A 179 -26.87 33.49 17.67
C ASP A 179 -26.25 34.90 17.70
N LYS A 180 -25.02 35.07 17.18
CA LYS A 180 -24.33 36.38 17.21
C LYS A 180 -24.75 37.21 16.00
N VAL A 181 -25.42 38.33 16.27
CA VAL A 181 -25.61 39.40 15.28
C VAL A 181 -24.37 40.29 15.27
N ILE A 182 -23.64 40.30 14.15
CA ILE A 182 -22.45 41.13 13.96
C ILE A 182 -22.90 42.49 13.39
N THR A 183 -22.90 43.53 14.23
CA THR A 183 -23.19 44.91 13.80
C THR A 183 -21.88 45.69 13.58
N GLY A 184 -21.74 46.33 12.41
CA GLY A 184 -20.73 47.38 12.18
C GLY A 184 -19.53 47.08 11.26
N TRP A 185 -19.56 46.01 10.44
CA TRP A 185 -18.39 45.65 9.60
C TRP A 185 -18.40 46.25 8.18
N LEU A 186 -19.54 46.70 7.69
CA LEU A 186 -19.59 47.68 6.60
C LEU A 186 -19.72 49.07 7.22
N LYS A 187 -18.63 49.84 7.21
CA LYS A 187 -18.76 51.30 7.21
C LYS A 187 -19.25 51.69 5.81
N ALA A 188 -20.40 52.36 5.75
CA ALA A 188 -20.88 53.02 4.55
C ALA A 188 -19.89 54.08 4.06
#